data_AF-A0A6B3IJK6-F1
#
_entry.id   AF-A0A6B3IJK6-F1
#
_cell.length_a   1.000
_cell.length_b   1.000
_cell.length_c   1.000
_cell.angle_alpha   90.00
_cell.angle_beta   90.00
_cell.angle_gamma   90.00
#
_symmetry.space_group_name_H-M   'P 1'
#
loop_
_entity.id
_entity.type
_entity.pdbx_description
1 polymer ?
#
loop_
_entity_poly.entity_id
_entity_poly.type
_entity_poly.pdbx_seq_one_letter_code
_entity_poly.pdbx_strand_id
1 'polypeptide(L)' 'IVVALNKADAGDPELTDLVELEVRELLSAHGYGGDTVPVVRVSGLRALEGDPRWTAAIEGLLDAVDTYVPIPVRYTDAP' A
#
# COMPACT_ATOMS: atom_id res chain seq x y z
N ILE A 1 5.82 0.32 7.16
CA ILE A 1 5.07 -0.61 6.28
C ILE A 1 4.17 0.22 5.40
N VAL A 2 4.02 -0.16 4.14
CA VAL A 2 3.01 0.39 3.20
C VAL A 2 2.22 -0.81 2.67
N VAL A 3 0.90 -0.68 2.56
CA VAL A 3 0.02 -1.77 2.13
C VAL A 3 -0.52 -1.49 0.74
N ALA A 4 -0.36 -2.48 -0.15
CA ALA A 4 -1.03 -2.52 -1.44
C ALA A 4 -2.21 -3.49 -1.37
N LEU A 5 -3.44 -2.96 -1.34
CA LEU A 5 -4.65 -3.77 -1.36
C LEU A 5 -4.98 -4.13 -2.81
N ASN A 6 -4.49 -5.29 -3.23
CA ASN A 6 -4.50 -5.74 -4.62
C ASN A 6 -5.86 -6.35 -5.03
N LYS A 7 -6.09 -6.47 -6.35
CA LYS A 7 -7.34 -6.94 -6.99
C LYS A 7 -8.55 -6.03 -6.74
N ALA A 8 -8.31 -4.74 -6.49
CA ALA A 8 -9.37 -3.75 -6.29
C ALA A 8 -10.22 -3.47 -7.56
N ASP A 9 -9.86 -4.03 -8.72
CA ASP A 9 -10.63 -3.93 -9.96
C ASP A 9 -11.80 -4.91 -10.05
N ALA A 10 -11.74 -6.03 -9.31
CA ALA A 10 -12.73 -7.08 -9.33
C ALA A 10 -13.60 -7.13 -8.07
N GLY A 11 -13.24 -6.36 -7.04
CA GLY A 11 -13.94 -6.32 -5.75
C GLY A 11 -15.09 -5.32 -5.73
N ASP A 12 -16.11 -5.64 -4.94
CA ASP A 12 -17.14 -4.66 -4.57
C ASP A 12 -16.51 -3.54 -3.69
N PRO A 13 -16.83 -2.26 -3.93
CA PRO A 13 -16.32 -1.15 -3.12
C PRO A 13 -16.54 -1.34 -1.61
N GLU A 14 -17.71 -1.83 -1.18
CA GLU A 14 -18.06 -2.00 0.23
C GLU A 14 -17.23 -3.11 0.88
N LEU A 15 -17.04 -4.23 0.17
CA LEU A 15 -16.15 -5.30 0.62
C LEU A 15 -14.70 -4.83 0.72
N THR A 16 -14.27 -3.98 -0.22
CA THR A 16 -12.92 -3.43 -0.23
C THR A 16 -12.67 -2.50 0.95
N ASP A 17 -13.66 -1.69 1.32
CA ASP A 17 -13.62 -0.84 2.52
C ASP A 17 -13.52 -1.67 3.80
N LEU A 18 -14.27 -2.77 3.88
CA LEU A 18 -14.24 -3.68 5.04
C LEU A 18 -12.87 -4.36 5.20
N VAL A 19 -12.30 -4.87 4.10
CA VAL A 19 -10.96 -5.49 4.14
C VAL A 19 -9.90 -4.48 4.53
N GLU A 20 -10.01 -3.23 4.08
CA GLU A 20 -9.10 -2.17 4.52
C GLU A 20 -9.19 -1.94 6.03
N LEU A 21 -10.39 -1.90 6.61
CA LEU A 21 -10.57 -1.78 8.06
C LEU A 21 -9.92 -2.96 8.81
N GLU A 22 -10.18 -4.19 8.39
CA GLU A 22 -9.60 -5.39 9.01
C GLU A 22 -8.06 -5.39 8.95
N VAL A 23 -7.48 -4.94 7.84
CA VAL A 23 -6.02 -4.82 7.70
C VAL A 23 -5.47 -3.77 8.67
N ARG A 24 -6.15 -2.63 8.84
CA ARG A 24 -5.73 -1.60 9.80
C ARG A 24 -5.80 -2.10 11.23
N GLU A 25 -6.85 -2.82 11.58
CA GLU A 25 -6.98 -3.46 12.90
C GLU A 25 -5.86 -4.48 13.14
N LEU A 26 -5.55 -5.31 12.13
CA LEU A 26 -4.46 -6.29 12.21
C LEU A 26 -3.10 -5.61 12.41
N LEU A 27 -2.83 -4.53 11.67
CA LEU A 27 -1.60 -3.74 11.82
C LEU A 27 -1.48 -3.18 13.24
N SER A 28 -2.55 -2.57 13.75
CA SER A 28 -2.62 -2.04 15.12
C SER A 28 -2.41 -3.14 16.17
N ALA A 29 -3.00 -4.32 15.98
CA ALA A 29 -2.83 -5.46 16.88
C ALA A 29 -1.37 -5.96 16.96
N HIS A 30 -0.59 -5.77 15.89
CA HIS A 30 0.83 -6.12 15.82
C HIS A 30 1.78 -4.95 16.15
N GLY A 31 1.26 -3.83 16.65
CA GLY A 31 2.07 -2.67 17.06
C GLY A 31 2.53 -1.78 15.91
N TYR A 32 1.97 -1.95 14.70
CA TYR A 32 2.12 -1.00 13.62
C TYR A 32 1.07 0.10 13.74
N GLY A 33 1.35 1.29 13.19
CA GLY A 33 0.39 2.39 13.22
C GLY A 33 -0.74 2.19 12.21
N GLY A 34 -1.70 1.31 12.47
CA GLY A 34 -2.79 0.95 11.55
C GLY A 34 -3.58 2.15 10.99
N ASP A 35 -3.71 3.24 11.75
CA ASP A 35 -4.34 4.48 11.31
C ASP A 35 -3.43 5.35 10.42
N THR A 36 -2.12 5.20 10.55
CA THR A 36 -1.12 6.05 9.88
C THR A 36 -0.43 5.37 8.70
N VAL A 37 -0.45 4.03 8.65
CA VAL A 37 0.12 3.25 7.56
C VAL A 37 -0.66 3.56 6.28
N PRO A 38 0.02 3.94 5.19
CA PRO A 38 -0.64 4.13 3.91
C PRO A 38 -1.16 2.78 3.39
N VAL A 39 -2.44 2.78 3.01
CA VAL A 39 -3.11 1.66 2.33
C VAL A 39 -3.55 2.17 0.97
N VAL A 40 -3.04 1.58 -0.11
CA VAL A 40 -3.32 1.99 -1.49
C VAL A 40 -3.99 0.84 -2.21
N ARG A 41 -5.15 1.11 -2.81
CA ARG A 41 -5.91 0.13 -3.59
C ARG A 41 -5.33 0.04 -4.99
N VAL A 42 -4.97 -1.16 -5.40
CA VAL A 42 -4.30 -1.38 -6.68
C VAL A 42 -4.89 -2.59 -7.42
N SER A 43 -4.64 -2.62 -8.72
CA SER A 43 -4.78 -3.84 -9.51
C SER A 43 -3.50 -4.04 -10.30
N GLY A 44 -2.64 -4.94 -9.82
CA GLY A 44 -1.39 -5.24 -10.51
C GLY A 44 -1.62 -5.83 -11.90
N LEU A 45 -2.67 -6.63 -12.08
CA LEU A 45 -3.00 -7.21 -13.39
C LEU A 45 -3.42 -6.12 -14.39
N ARG A 46 -4.37 -5.26 -14.02
CA ARG A 46 -4.84 -4.20 -14.92
C ARG A 46 -3.77 -3.16 -15.20
N ALA A 47 -2.93 -2.84 -14.22
CA ALA A 47 -1.77 -1.96 -14.43
C ALA A 47 -0.79 -2.57 -15.44
N LEU A 48 -0.52 -3.88 -15.38
CA LEU A 48 0.32 -4.58 -16.36
C LEU A 48 -0.31 -4.64 -17.77
N GLU A 49 -1.64 -4.70 -17.86
CA GLU A 49 -2.39 -4.60 -19.11
C GLU A 49 -2.40 -3.18 -19.70
N GLY A 50 -1.89 -2.19 -18.96
CA GLY A 50 -1.77 -0.79 -19.40
C GLY A 50 -3.01 0.06 -19.14
N ASP A 51 -3.92 -0.36 -18.24
CA ASP A 51 -5.05 0.46 -17.83
C ASP A 51 -4.55 1.72 -17.07
N PRO A 52 -4.77 2.94 -17.60
CA PRO A 52 -4.24 4.17 -17.02
C PRO A 52 -4.65 4.40 -15.57
N ARG A 53 -5.87 3.98 -15.17
CA ARG A 53 -6.34 4.13 -13.78
C ARG A 53 -5.48 3.33 -12.83
N TRP A 54 -5.18 2.08 -13.20
CA TRP A 54 -4.45 1.16 -12.32
C TRP A 54 -2.95 1.38 -12.39
N THR A 55 -2.42 1.83 -13.54
CA THR A 55 -1.05 2.35 -13.62
C THR A 55 -0.85 3.53 -12.67
N ALA A 56 -1.75 4.52 -12.69
CA ALA A 56 -1.69 5.65 -11.77
C ALA A 56 -1.83 5.23 -10.29
N ALA A 57 -2.61 4.19 -10.00
CA ALA A 57 -2.70 3.64 -8.64
C ALA A 57 -1.38 3.00 -8.16
N ILE A 58 -0.62 2.38 -9.07
CA ILE A 58 0.72 1.87 -8.76
C ILE A 58 1.71 3.02 -8.56
N GLU A 59 1.63 4.08 -9.36
CA GLU A 59 2.43 5.29 -9.13
C GLU A 59 2.15 5.89 -7.75
N GLY A 60 0.87 6.03 -7.37
CA GLY A 60 0.49 6.49 -6.03
C GLY A 60 0.96 5.57 -4.90
N LEU A 61 1.06 4.25 -5.13
CA LEU A 61 1.67 3.32 -4.19
C LEU A 61 3.17 3.61 -4.02
N LEU A 62 3.90 3.89 -5.11
CA LEU A 62 5.31 4.23 -5.06
C LEU A 62 5.54 5.58 -4.36
N ASP A 63 4.70 6.58 -4.64
CA ASP A 63 4.74 7.88 -3.95
C ASP A 63 4.55 7.73 -2.43
N ALA A 64 3.62 6.85 -2.02
CA ALA A 64 3.40 6.53 -0.62
C ALA A 64 4.62 5.86 0.03
N VAL A 65 5.33 4.99 -0.71
CA VAL A 65 6.59 4.38 -0.25
C VAL A 65 7.66 5.46 -0.08
N ASP A 66 7.86 6.31 -1.08
CA ASP A 66 8.89 7.36 -1.06
C ASP A 66 8.65 8.37 0.07
N THR A 67 7.39 8.67 0.37
CA THR A 67 7.02 9.66 1.40
C THR A 67 7.00 9.06 2.81
N TYR A 68 6.51 7.83 2.97
CA TYR A 68 6.29 7.23 4.29
C TYR A 68 7.48 6.42 4.81
N VAL A 69 8.26 5.80 3.92
CA VAL A 69 9.39 4.96 4.33
C VAL A 69 10.65 5.83 4.41
N PRO A 70 11.22 6.02 5.62
CA PRO A 70 12.42 6.83 5.75
C PRO A 70 13.60 6.16 5.03
N ILE A 71 14.46 6.99 4.44
CA ILE A 71 15.69 6.50 3.81
C ILE A 71 16.54 5.82 4.89
N PRO A 72 16.91 4.54 4.71
CA PRO A 72 17.70 3.83 5.70
C PRO A 72 19.08 4.48 5.84
N VAL A 73 19.56 4.56 7.09
CA VAL A 73 20.91 5.04 7.39
C VAL A 73 21.91 4.12 6.71
N ARG A 74 22.75 4.68 5.85
CA ARG A 74 23.84 3.94 5.20
C ARG A 74 25.00 3.83 6.19
N TYR A 75 25.31 2.63 6.63
CA TYR A 75 26.50 2.35 7.44
C TYR A 75 27.71 2.11 6.53
N THR A 76 28.24 3.17 5.93
CA THR A 76 29.42 3.08 5.05
C THR A 76 30.74 2.98 5.79
N ASP A 77 30.73 3.35 7.08
CA ASP A 77 31.91 3.33 7.96
C ASP A 77 31.76 2.30 9.09
N ALA A 78 30.82 1.35 8.96
CA ALA A 78 30.83 0.18 9.84
C ALA A 78 32.13 -0.61 9.59
N PRO A 79 32.81 -1.10 10.65
CA PRO A 79 34.01 -1.92 10.50
C PRO A 79 33.77 -3.19 9.69
#